data_AF-B4RD49-F1
#
_entry.id   AF-B4RD49-F1
#
_cell.length_a   1.000
_cell.length_b   1.000
_cell.length_c   1.000
_cell.angle_alpha   90.00
_cell.angle_beta   90.00
_cell.angle_gamma   90.00
#
_symmetry.space_group_name_H-M   'P 1'
#
loop_
_entity.id
_entity.type
_entity.pdbx_description
1 polymer ?
#
loop_
_entity_poly.entity_id
_entity_poly.type
_entity_poly.pdbx_seq_one_letter_code
_entity_poly.pdbx_strand_id
1 'polypeptide(L)'
;MRIAISSLILAAGLATAAHAQEPAATAQATPAPAAQDPATAAQPAPATTPAPAAEAPAPAQSPAQSPAQSPAQPPPQLPTTGDGAVLISVIQNVCVPAVRGQNLGDLAKAQGFKQNRRDQTWAKPLGGHKAYQVVLYPQGSNQDVCFGEIRFAHGQEEPIVSALNIWSFVQQPPLDPTANYTQPVDPDGLKRVRRSWEHVSSNQSIGLNISTVRKPDDTPVNKAYDLATFQYQERKF
;
A
#
# COMPACT_ATOMS: atom_id res chain seq x y z
N MET A 1 -28.55 -53.26 -7.72
CA MET A 1 -27.72 -54.13 -6.84
C MET A 1 -26.75 -53.25 -6.09
N ARG A 2 -26.78 -53.34 -4.76
CA ARG A 2 -25.96 -52.58 -3.81
C ARG A 2 -24.67 -53.35 -3.55
N ILE A 3 -23.51 -52.70 -3.61
CA ILE A 3 -22.30 -53.18 -2.92
C ILE A 3 -21.64 -51.98 -2.26
N ALA A 4 -21.80 -51.89 -0.95
CA ALA A 4 -21.10 -50.98 -0.06
C ALA A 4 -19.87 -51.71 0.48
N ILE A 5 -18.70 -51.07 0.46
CA ILE A 5 -17.51 -51.54 1.18
C ILE A 5 -17.11 -50.41 2.12
N SER A 6 -17.51 -50.61 3.37
CA SER A 6 -17.16 -49.80 4.53
C SER A 6 -15.73 -50.17 4.96
N SER A 7 -14.79 -49.23 4.87
CA SER A 7 -13.48 -49.36 5.50
C SER A 7 -13.50 -48.65 6.86
N LEU A 8 -13.42 -49.46 7.91
CA LEU A 8 -13.30 -49.09 9.30
C LEU A 8 -11.86 -48.57 9.55
N ILE A 9 -11.69 -47.31 9.95
CA ILE A 9 -10.40 -46.80 10.45
C ILE A 9 -10.53 -46.63 11.97
N LEU A 10 -9.85 -47.52 12.70
CA LEU A 10 -9.53 -47.36 14.12
C LEU A 10 -8.46 -46.27 14.25
N ALA A 11 -8.78 -45.16 14.90
CA ALA A 11 -7.77 -44.23 15.41
C ALA A 11 -7.81 -44.29 16.94
N ALA A 12 -6.79 -44.94 17.51
CA ALA A 12 -6.54 -44.95 18.94
C ALA A 12 -6.13 -43.55 19.40
N GLY A 13 -6.81 -43.06 20.44
CA GLY A 13 -6.43 -41.85 21.13
C GLY A 13 -5.14 -42.04 21.93
N LEU A 14 -4.25 -41.06 21.84
CA LEU A 14 -3.28 -40.77 22.88
C LEU A 14 -3.46 -39.32 23.30
N ALA A 15 -3.47 -39.17 24.61
CA ALA A 15 -3.89 -38.01 25.35
C ALA A 15 -2.73 -37.05 25.61
N THR A 16 -3.09 -35.77 25.77
CA THR A 16 -2.53 -34.77 26.69
C THR A 16 -1.06 -34.39 26.60
N ALA A 17 -0.82 -33.12 26.24
CA ALA A 17 -0.16 -32.15 27.14
C ALA A 17 -0.41 -30.73 26.62
N ALA A 18 -1.29 -30.00 27.31
CA ALA A 18 -1.40 -28.55 27.18
C ALA A 18 -0.23 -27.92 27.92
N HIS A 19 0.64 -27.21 27.21
CA HIS A 19 1.57 -26.28 27.87
C HIS A 19 0.87 -24.94 28.04
N ALA A 20 0.28 -24.75 29.21
CA ALA A 20 -0.02 -23.43 29.73
C ALA A 20 1.32 -22.79 30.12
N GLN A 21 1.73 -21.72 29.43
CA GLN A 21 2.72 -20.80 29.96
C GLN A 21 1.99 -19.66 30.64
N GLU A 22 2.06 -19.66 31.96
CA GLU A 22 1.60 -18.59 32.83
C GLU A 22 2.49 -17.33 32.61
N PRO A 23 1.90 -16.13 32.66
CA PRO A 23 2.63 -14.87 32.50
C PRO A 23 3.46 -14.55 33.75
N ALA A 24 4.75 -14.23 33.55
CA ALA A 24 5.57 -13.66 34.61
C ALA A 24 5.18 -12.19 34.82
N ALA A 25 4.58 -11.90 35.96
CA ALA A 25 4.35 -10.55 36.46
C ALA A 25 5.57 -10.04 37.26
N THR A 26 5.85 -8.74 37.06
CA THR A 26 6.49 -7.78 37.99
C THR A 26 7.91 -8.02 38.52
N ALA A 27 8.83 -7.16 38.06
CA ALA A 27 9.81 -6.45 38.90
C ALA A 27 10.34 -5.27 38.07
N GLN A 28 9.94 -4.02 38.33
CA GLN A 28 10.40 -3.09 39.38
C GLN A 28 11.15 -1.93 38.72
N ALA A 29 10.63 -0.73 38.98
CA ALA A 29 11.20 0.55 38.64
C ALA A 29 12.52 0.81 39.37
N THR A 30 13.41 1.59 38.76
CA THR A 30 14.51 2.30 39.44
C THR A 30 14.88 3.54 38.60
N PRO A 31 15.51 4.59 39.15
CA PRO A 31 14.92 5.91 39.20
C PRO A 31 15.60 6.92 38.27
N ALA A 32 14.88 8.01 37.98
CA ALA A 32 15.42 9.22 37.37
C ALA A 32 16.39 9.96 38.31
N PRO A 33 17.51 10.51 37.80
CA PRO A 33 18.25 11.55 38.49
C PRO A 33 17.61 12.93 38.25
N ALA A 34 17.44 13.67 39.33
CA ALA A 34 16.91 15.01 39.37
C ALA A 34 17.96 16.08 38.99
N ALA A 35 17.47 17.12 38.33
CA ALA A 35 17.76 18.55 38.49
C ALA A 35 19.20 19.04 38.68
N GLN A 36 19.67 19.82 37.70
CA GLN A 36 20.51 21.00 37.94
C GLN A 36 20.04 22.18 37.07
N ASP A 37 19.56 23.22 37.74
CA ASP A 37 19.44 24.63 37.31
C ASP A 37 20.24 25.44 38.36
N PRO A 38 20.61 26.73 38.17
CA PRO A 38 20.43 27.61 37.03
C PRO A 38 21.73 28.37 36.63
N ALA A 39 21.77 28.94 35.42
CA ALA A 39 22.75 29.99 35.09
C ALA A 39 22.07 31.17 34.39
N THR A 40 21.81 32.19 35.20
CA THR A 40 21.44 33.57 34.84
C THR A 40 22.50 34.18 33.91
N ALA A 41 22.08 34.70 32.76
CA ALA A 41 22.89 35.60 31.94
C ALA A 41 22.08 36.84 31.54
N ALA A 42 22.76 37.98 31.63
CA ALA A 42 22.26 39.34 31.73
C ALA A 42 21.44 39.86 30.54
N GLN A 43 20.48 40.71 30.89
CA GLN A 43 19.65 41.55 30.03
C GLN A 43 20.43 42.82 29.62
N PRO A 44 20.57 43.16 28.33
CA PRO A 44 21.08 44.46 27.91
C PRO A 44 19.99 45.54 27.91
N ALA A 45 20.38 46.74 28.35
CA ALA A 45 19.61 47.97 28.44
C ALA A 45 19.18 48.56 27.07
N PRO A 46 18.16 49.44 27.02
CA PRO A 46 17.63 50.01 25.80
C PRO A 46 18.50 51.18 25.26
N ALA A 47 18.82 51.15 23.97
CA ALA A 47 19.47 52.26 23.27
C ALA A 47 18.46 52.98 22.34
N THR A 48 18.10 54.19 22.77
CA THR A 48 17.75 55.40 22.01
C THR A 48 17.29 55.30 20.55
N THR A 49 16.04 55.70 20.34
CA THR A 49 15.39 56.10 19.07
C THR A 49 16.03 57.35 18.45
N PRO A 50 16.40 57.34 17.16
CA PRO A 50 16.62 58.56 16.38
C PRO A 50 15.31 59.08 15.75
N ALA A 51 15.20 60.40 15.72
CA ALA A 51 14.12 61.23 15.15
C ALA A 51 13.88 61.01 13.64
N PRO A 52 12.69 61.39 13.11
CA PRO A 52 12.28 61.10 11.74
C PRO A 52 12.95 62.03 10.72
N ALA A 53 13.48 61.46 9.63
CA ALA A 53 13.86 62.21 8.44
C ALA A 53 12.70 62.23 7.44
N ALA A 54 12.50 63.40 6.84
CA ALA A 54 11.35 63.80 6.04
C ALA A 54 11.16 63.00 4.73
N GLU A 55 9.87 62.88 4.36
CA GLU A 55 9.34 62.37 3.10
C GLU A 55 9.99 63.01 1.85
N ALA A 56 10.35 62.15 0.89
CA ALA A 56 10.39 62.48 -0.52
C ALA A 56 9.21 61.74 -1.20
N PRO A 57 8.41 62.40 -2.05
CA PRO A 57 7.22 61.78 -2.63
C PRO A 57 7.61 60.69 -3.64
N ALA A 58 7.20 59.46 -3.37
CA ALA A 58 7.25 58.37 -4.33
C ALA A 58 6.16 58.56 -5.40
N PRO A 59 6.45 58.30 -6.69
CA PRO A 59 5.49 58.45 -7.78
C PRO A 59 4.33 57.45 -7.63
N ALA A 60 3.13 57.91 -7.99
CA ALA A 60 1.88 57.16 -7.91
C ALA A 60 2.00 55.76 -8.56
N GLN A 61 1.84 54.72 -7.76
CA GLN A 61 1.72 53.34 -8.25
C GLN A 61 0.36 53.19 -8.95
N SER A 62 0.41 52.80 -10.22
CA SER A 62 -0.79 52.33 -10.94
C SER A 62 -1.35 51.10 -10.24
N PRO A 63 -2.68 50.91 -10.20
CA PRO A 63 -3.31 49.81 -9.47
C PRO A 63 -2.78 48.47 -9.98
N ALA A 64 -2.25 47.66 -9.07
CA ALA A 64 -1.79 46.30 -9.34
C ALA A 64 -2.97 45.49 -9.90
N GLN A 65 -2.84 45.04 -11.15
CA GLN A 65 -3.71 44.00 -11.69
C GLN A 65 -3.47 42.73 -10.89
N SER A 66 -4.50 42.22 -10.22
CA SER A 66 -4.49 40.88 -9.63
C SER A 66 -4.05 39.87 -10.71
N PRO A 67 -3.07 38.99 -10.43
CA PRO A 67 -2.66 37.98 -11.39
C PRO A 67 -3.88 37.12 -11.74
N ALA A 68 -4.17 37.02 -13.03
CA ALA A 68 -5.22 36.15 -13.54
C ALA A 68 -4.98 34.72 -13.01
N GLN A 69 -5.97 34.16 -12.32
CA GLN A 69 -5.96 32.75 -11.93
C GLN A 69 -6.01 31.91 -13.21
N SER A 70 -4.93 31.18 -13.47
CA SER A 70 -4.92 30.14 -14.50
C SER A 70 -6.07 29.15 -14.24
N PRO A 71 -6.81 28.72 -15.28
CA PRO A 71 -7.87 27.71 -15.11
C PRO A 71 -7.32 26.48 -14.40
N ALA A 72 -8.05 25.96 -13.42
CA ALA A 72 -7.71 24.70 -12.77
C ALA A 72 -7.58 23.60 -13.83
N GLN A 73 -6.43 22.90 -13.87
CA GLN A 73 -6.25 21.79 -14.79
C GLN A 73 -7.28 20.70 -14.47
N PRO A 74 -7.91 20.08 -15.50
CA PRO A 74 -8.84 18.98 -15.26
C PRO A 74 -8.12 17.84 -14.53
N PRO A 75 -8.82 17.11 -13.64
CA PRO A 75 -8.22 16.01 -12.90
C PRO A 75 -7.67 14.96 -13.88
N PRO A 76 -6.52 14.33 -13.56
CA PRO A 76 -5.90 13.35 -14.43
C PRO A 76 -6.88 12.18 -14.68
N GLN A 77 -6.96 11.73 -15.93
CA GLN A 77 -7.87 10.64 -16.30
C GLN A 77 -7.22 9.28 -16.03
N LEU A 78 -8.01 8.32 -15.54
CA LEU A 78 -7.55 6.94 -15.39
C LEU A 78 -7.20 6.34 -16.76
N PRO A 79 -6.09 5.59 -16.86
CA PRO A 79 -5.80 4.86 -18.08
C PRO A 79 -6.88 3.81 -18.32
N THR A 80 -7.32 3.70 -19.58
CA THR A 80 -8.35 2.74 -20.01
C THR A 80 -7.76 1.53 -20.73
N THR A 81 -6.46 1.53 -20.99
CA THR A 81 -5.72 0.47 -21.70
C THR A 81 -4.40 0.12 -21.02
N GLY A 82 -3.86 -1.07 -21.31
CA GLY A 82 -2.59 -1.55 -20.80
C GLY A 82 -2.67 -2.21 -19.42
N ASP A 83 -1.56 -2.78 -18.96
CA ASP A 83 -1.50 -3.58 -17.73
C ASP A 83 -1.93 -2.78 -16.49
N GLY A 84 -1.61 -1.48 -16.44
CA GLY A 84 -2.06 -0.58 -15.38
C GLY A 84 -3.58 -0.44 -15.31
N ALA A 85 -4.25 -0.30 -16.46
CA ALA A 85 -5.72 -0.23 -16.51
C ALA A 85 -6.37 -1.56 -16.09
N VAL A 86 -5.77 -2.70 -16.51
CA VAL A 86 -6.24 -4.02 -16.09
C VAL A 86 -6.11 -4.18 -14.57
N LEU A 87 -4.98 -3.79 -13.98
CA LEU A 87 -4.77 -3.86 -12.54
C LEU A 87 -5.73 -2.96 -11.77
N ILE A 88 -5.96 -1.71 -12.23
CA ILE A 88 -6.95 -0.81 -11.63
C ILE A 88 -8.34 -1.45 -11.65
N SER A 89 -8.74 -2.04 -12.78
CA SER A 89 -10.01 -2.75 -12.89
C SER A 89 -10.10 -3.92 -11.90
N VAL A 90 -9.03 -4.67 -11.69
CA VAL A 90 -8.97 -5.73 -10.67
C VAL A 90 -9.12 -5.16 -9.26
N ILE A 91 -8.43 -4.07 -8.95
CA ILE A 91 -8.53 -3.41 -7.64
C ILE A 91 -9.98 -2.97 -7.39
N GLN A 92 -10.57 -2.23 -8.32
CA GLN A 92 -11.91 -1.64 -8.17
C GLN A 92 -13.03 -2.70 -8.16
N ASN A 93 -12.97 -3.68 -9.06
CA ASN A 93 -14.08 -4.61 -9.28
C ASN A 93 -13.94 -5.93 -8.53
N VAL A 94 -12.76 -6.22 -7.96
CA VAL A 94 -12.51 -7.43 -7.17
C VAL A 94 -12.02 -7.09 -5.78
N CYS A 95 -10.90 -6.38 -5.64
CA CYS A 95 -10.31 -6.19 -4.32
C CYS A 95 -11.15 -5.31 -3.39
N VAL A 96 -11.64 -4.16 -3.87
CA VAL A 96 -12.50 -3.26 -3.10
C VAL A 96 -13.74 -3.97 -2.56
N PRO A 97 -14.55 -4.66 -3.39
CA PRO A 97 -15.71 -5.39 -2.86
C PRO A 97 -15.30 -6.58 -1.98
N ALA A 98 -14.18 -7.26 -2.27
CA ALA A 98 -13.72 -8.40 -1.46
C ALA A 98 -13.34 -7.99 -0.04
N VAL A 99 -12.60 -6.90 0.15
CA VAL A 99 -12.26 -6.40 1.51
C VAL A 99 -13.46 -5.82 2.23
N ARG A 100 -14.55 -5.51 1.51
CA ARG A 100 -15.84 -5.12 2.08
C ARG A 100 -16.77 -6.31 2.35
N GLY A 101 -16.24 -7.54 2.30
CA GLY A 101 -16.92 -8.77 2.72
C GLY A 101 -17.64 -9.53 1.61
N GLN A 102 -17.53 -9.13 0.34
CA GLN A 102 -18.04 -9.95 -0.76
C GLN A 102 -17.11 -11.14 -1.03
N ASN A 103 -17.68 -12.24 -1.56
CA ASN A 103 -16.91 -13.43 -1.84
C ASN A 103 -15.91 -13.21 -2.98
N LEU A 104 -14.60 -13.30 -2.68
CA LEU A 104 -13.53 -13.15 -3.67
C LEU A 104 -13.69 -14.08 -4.89
N GLY A 105 -14.12 -15.32 -4.68
CA GLY A 105 -14.24 -16.30 -5.76
C GLY A 105 -15.32 -15.91 -6.76
N ASP A 106 -16.46 -15.39 -6.30
CA ASP A 106 -17.54 -14.96 -7.19
C ASP A 106 -17.20 -13.67 -7.93
N LEU A 107 -16.54 -12.74 -7.25
CA LEU A 107 -15.98 -11.52 -7.86
C LEU A 107 -14.94 -11.86 -8.94
N ALA A 108 -14.00 -12.75 -8.62
CA ALA A 108 -12.95 -13.17 -9.55
C ALA A 108 -13.55 -13.86 -10.80
N LYS A 109 -14.50 -14.80 -10.62
CA LYS A 109 -15.22 -15.43 -11.74
C LYS A 109 -15.93 -14.40 -12.61
N ALA A 110 -16.65 -13.46 -12.01
CA ALA A 110 -17.37 -12.41 -12.72
C ALA A 110 -16.43 -11.53 -13.58
N GLN A 111 -15.19 -11.36 -13.12
CA GLN A 111 -14.14 -10.63 -13.85
C GLN A 111 -13.33 -11.49 -14.82
N GLY A 112 -13.72 -12.76 -15.05
CA GLY A 112 -13.10 -13.66 -16.01
C GLY A 112 -11.83 -14.36 -15.51
N PHE A 113 -11.58 -14.37 -14.20
CA PHE A 113 -10.49 -15.15 -13.62
C PHE A 113 -10.81 -16.64 -13.65
N LYS A 114 -9.77 -17.45 -13.83
CA LYS A 114 -9.82 -18.90 -13.74
C LYS A 114 -9.22 -19.36 -12.42
N GLN A 115 -9.94 -20.21 -11.71
CA GLN A 115 -9.45 -20.79 -10.46
C GLN A 115 -8.40 -21.87 -10.75
N ASN A 116 -7.25 -21.77 -10.11
CA ASN A 116 -6.34 -22.88 -9.92
C ASN A 116 -6.74 -23.63 -8.65
N ARG A 117 -7.27 -24.85 -8.81
CA ARG A 117 -7.75 -25.67 -7.69
C ARG A 117 -6.64 -26.21 -6.78
N ARG A 118 -5.39 -26.24 -7.25
CA ARG A 118 -4.26 -26.71 -6.44
C ARG A 118 -3.92 -25.71 -5.36
N ASP A 119 -3.77 -24.45 -5.76
CA ASP A 119 -3.28 -23.36 -4.89
C ASP A 119 -4.40 -22.44 -4.41
N GLN A 120 -5.65 -22.71 -4.84
CA GLN A 120 -6.84 -21.89 -4.60
C GLN A 120 -6.70 -20.43 -5.06
N THR A 121 -5.80 -20.17 -5.99
CA THR A 121 -5.57 -18.85 -6.59
C THR A 121 -6.45 -18.63 -7.80
N TRP A 122 -6.66 -17.36 -8.15
CA TRP A 122 -7.44 -16.94 -9.31
C TRP A 122 -6.51 -16.22 -10.28
N ALA A 123 -6.39 -16.69 -11.52
CA ALA A 123 -5.52 -16.06 -12.52
C ALA A 123 -6.32 -15.51 -13.71
N LYS A 124 -5.93 -14.33 -14.18
CA LYS A 124 -6.45 -13.69 -15.40
C LYS A 124 -5.28 -13.16 -16.23
N PRO A 125 -5.25 -13.40 -17.56
CA PRO A 125 -4.22 -12.82 -18.42
C PRO A 125 -4.27 -11.28 -18.41
N LEU A 126 -3.09 -10.64 -18.46
CA LEU A 126 -2.98 -9.18 -18.66
C LEU A 126 -3.18 -8.76 -20.12
N GLY A 127 -3.03 -9.71 -21.05
CA GLY A 127 -3.03 -9.48 -22.49
C GLY A 127 -1.65 -9.74 -23.10
N GLY A 128 -1.59 -9.82 -24.43
CA GLY A 128 -0.34 -10.09 -25.16
C GLY A 128 0.13 -11.53 -25.04
N HIS A 129 0.91 -11.85 -24.00
CA HIS A 129 1.60 -13.13 -23.83
C HIS A 129 1.01 -13.97 -22.68
N LYS A 130 0.96 -15.30 -22.85
CA LYS A 130 0.39 -16.24 -21.85
C LYS A 130 1.09 -16.24 -20.49
N ALA A 131 2.31 -15.73 -20.42
CA ALA A 131 3.05 -15.63 -19.16
C ALA A 131 2.62 -14.41 -18.32
N TYR A 132 1.92 -13.45 -18.93
CA TYR A 132 1.50 -12.21 -18.27
C TYR A 132 0.11 -12.36 -17.71
N GLN A 133 0.00 -12.19 -16.40
CA GLN A 133 -1.24 -12.44 -15.67
C GLN A 133 -1.27 -11.69 -14.35
N VAL A 134 -2.48 -11.38 -13.91
CA VAL A 134 -2.78 -11.05 -12.52
C VAL A 134 -3.21 -12.34 -11.83
N VAL A 135 -2.65 -12.61 -10.67
CA VAL A 135 -3.04 -13.74 -9.82
C VAL A 135 -3.50 -13.19 -8.48
N LEU A 136 -4.71 -13.54 -8.07
CA LEU A 136 -5.26 -13.23 -6.76
C LEU A 136 -5.14 -14.44 -5.86
N TYR A 137 -4.69 -14.20 -4.63
CA TYR A 137 -4.61 -15.22 -3.60
C TYR A 137 -5.93 -15.26 -2.80
N PRO A 138 -6.29 -16.42 -2.23
CA PRO A 138 -7.44 -16.49 -1.33
C PRO A 138 -7.25 -15.54 -0.14
N GLN A 139 -8.34 -14.90 0.30
CA GLN A 139 -8.32 -14.12 1.54
C GLN A 139 -8.01 -15.05 2.73
N GLY A 140 -7.04 -14.64 3.55
CA GLY A 140 -6.65 -15.35 4.76
C GLY A 140 -7.58 -15.07 5.94
N SER A 141 -7.09 -15.19 7.17
CA SER A 141 -7.83 -14.77 8.37
C SER A 141 -8.10 -13.26 8.37
N ASN A 142 -7.21 -12.47 7.75
CA ASN A 142 -7.42 -11.05 7.55
C ASN A 142 -8.25 -10.82 6.27
N GLN A 143 -9.55 -10.60 6.44
CA GLN A 143 -10.49 -10.34 5.35
C GLN A 143 -10.40 -8.90 4.82
N ASP A 144 -9.75 -7.99 5.56
CA ASP A 144 -9.57 -6.59 5.19
C ASP A 144 -8.48 -6.39 4.13
N VAL A 145 -7.84 -7.47 3.66
CA VAL A 145 -6.74 -7.43 2.69
C VAL A 145 -7.03 -8.30 1.47
N CYS A 146 -6.96 -7.69 0.29
CA CYS A 146 -6.89 -8.37 -0.99
C CYS A 146 -5.44 -8.42 -1.46
N PHE A 147 -4.90 -9.61 -1.65
CA PHE A 147 -3.50 -9.84 -2.04
C PHE A 147 -3.41 -10.48 -3.43
N GLY A 148 -2.45 -10.02 -4.22
CA GLY A 148 -2.18 -10.59 -5.53
C GLY A 148 -0.74 -10.41 -5.99
N GLU A 149 -0.44 -11.05 -7.10
CA GLU A 149 0.77 -10.82 -7.88
C GLU A 149 0.42 -10.45 -9.33
N ILE A 150 1.33 -9.73 -9.96
CA ILE A 150 1.24 -9.31 -11.35
C ILE A 150 2.53 -9.78 -12.03
N ARG A 151 2.36 -10.56 -13.09
CA ARG A 151 3.42 -11.01 -13.98
C ARG A 151 3.29 -10.21 -15.26
N PHE A 152 4.26 -9.38 -15.59
CA PHE A 152 4.17 -8.43 -16.71
C PHE A 152 5.42 -8.49 -17.59
N ALA A 153 5.37 -7.87 -18.77
CA ALA A 153 6.52 -7.85 -19.66
C ALA A 153 7.69 -7.09 -19.03
N HIS A 154 8.93 -7.52 -19.34
CA HIS A 154 10.11 -6.88 -18.78
C HIS A 154 10.11 -5.37 -19.05
N GLY A 155 10.40 -4.58 -18.02
CA GLY A 155 10.42 -3.12 -18.11
C GLY A 155 9.06 -2.42 -18.13
N GLN A 156 7.93 -3.14 -17.99
CA GLN A 156 6.59 -2.52 -17.91
C GLN A 156 6.18 -2.09 -16.49
N GLU A 157 7.13 -2.00 -15.56
CA GLU A 157 6.87 -1.54 -14.19
C GLU A 157 6.38 -0.09 -14.15
N GLU A 158 7.06 0.81 -14.88
CA GLU A 158 6.78 2.25 -14.81
C GLU A 158 5.35 2.58 -15.27
N PRO A 159 4.83 2.08 -16.42
CA PRO A 159 3.45 2.31 -16.80
C PRO A 159 2.43 1.80 -15.78
N ILE A 160 2.69 0.67 -15.12
CA ILE A 160 1.82 0.11 -14.08
C ILE A 160 1.81 1.04 -12.85
N VAL A 161 2.98 1.44 -12.37
CA VAL A 161 3.11 2.33 -11.21
C VAL A 161 2.51 3.70 -11.48
N SER A 162 2.73 4.26 -12.67
CA SER A 162 2.14 5.54 -13.10
C SER A 162 0.61 5.48 -13.10
N ALA A 163 0.03 4.39 -13.64
CA ALA A 163 -1.40 4.16 -13.61
C ALA A 163 -1.95 4.12 -12.17
N LEU A 164 -1.29 3.39 -11.28
CA LEU A 164 -1.69 3.31 -9.86
C LEU A 164 -1.57 4.65 -9.14
N ASN A 165 -0.57 5.47 -9.50
CA ASN A 165 -0.40 6.80 -8.93
C ASN A 165 -1.50 7.77 -9.38
N ILE A 166 -1.98 7.67 -10.62
CA ILE A 166 -3.16 8.42 -11.06
C ILE A 166 -4.39 7.93 -10.31
N TRP A 167 -4.54 6.61 -10.18
CA TRP A 167 -5.68 6.01 -9.50
C TRP A 167 -5.77 6.41 -8.03
N SER A 168 -4.64 6.40 -7.29
CA SER A 168 -4.61 6.83 -5.89
C SER A 168 -5.02 8.28 -5.72
N PHE A 169 -4.69 9.16 -6.67
CA PHE A 169 -5.08 10.56 -6.65
C PHE A 169 -6.57 10.81 -6.90
N VAL A 170 -7.19 10.05 -7.82
CA VAL A 170 -8.61 10.25 -8.18
C VAL A 170 -9.59 9.41 -7.34
N GLN A 171 -9.07 8.50 -6.52
CA GLN A 171 -9.87 7.73 -5.57
C GLN A 171 -10.52 8.66 -4.55
N GLN A 172 -11.66 8.24 -3.99
CA GLN A 172 -12.34 8.95 -2.90
C GLN A 172 -12.45 8.05 -1.67
N PRO A 173 -11.77 8.38 -0.56
CA PRO A 173 -10.81 9.49 -0.40
C PRO A 173 -9.52 9.26 -1.22
N PRO A 174 -8.78 10.32 -1.59
CA PRO A 174 -7.47 10.18 -2.22
C PRO A 174 -6.50 9.45 -1.28
N LEU A 175 -5.58 8.67 -1.87
CA LEU A 175 -4.53 7.98 -1.14
C LEU A 175 -3.21 8.72 -1.34
N ASP A 176 -2.62 9.20 -0.24
CA ASP A 176 -1.34 9.91 -0.25
C ASP A 176 -0.17 8.93 -0.35
N PRO A 177 0.88 9.21 -1.15
CA PRO A 177 2.05 8.33 -1.22
C PRO A 177 2.78 8.29 0.14
N THR A 178 2.96 7.10 0.72
CA THR A 178 3.60 6.91 2.03
C THR A 178 4.96 6.21 1.97
N ALA A 179 5.21 5.40 0.94
CA ALA A 179 6.51 4.75 0.74
C ALA A 179 6.94 4.80 -0.72
N ASN A 180 8.23 5.01 -0.92
CA ASN A 180 8.93 4.82 -2.18
C ASN A 180 10.41 4.50 -1.87
N TYR A 181 10.71 3.25 -1.53
CA TYR A 181 12.06 2.85 -1.18
C TYR A 181 12.42 1.49 -1.77
N THR A 182 13.72 1.31 -1.98
CA THR A 182 14.28 0.03 -2.40
C THR A 182 14.84 -0.67 -1.18
N GLN A 183 14.40 -1.90 -0.95
CA GLN A 183 15.05 -2.81 -0.01
C GLN A 183 16.02 -3.69 -0.79
N PRO A 184 17.34 -3.55 -0.54
CA PRO A 184 18.36 -4.18 -1.38
C PRO A 184 18.29 -5.71 -1.31
N VAL A 185 18.04 -6.28 -0.13
CA VAL A 185 17.83 -7.72 0.08
C VAL A 185 16.84 -7.91 1.24
N ASP A 186 15.72 -8.58 0.97
CA ASP A 186 14.79 -9.10 1.96
C ASP A 186 15.31 -10.43 2.55
N PRO A 187 14.78 -10.91 3.70
CA PRO A 187 15.17 -12.20 4.28
C PRO A 187 14.99 -13.42 3.35
N ASP A 188 14.17 -13.30 2.31
CA ASP A 188 13.97 -14.31 1.27
C ASP A 188 15.06 -14.28 0.17
N GLY A 189 16.05 -13.39 0.30
CA GLY A 189 17.12 -13.22 -0.68
C GLY A 189 16.70 -12.46 -1.93
N LEU A 190 15.54 -11.80 -1.94
CA LEU A 190 15.05 -11.02 -3.09
C LEU A 190 15.20 -9.52 -2.84
N LYS A 191 15.42 -8.77 -3.91
CA LYS A 191 15.39 -7.31 -3.91
C LYS A 191 13.96 -6.85 -4.18
N ARG A 192 13.48 -5.85 -3.42
CA ARG A 192 12.15 -5.29 -3.64
C ARG A 192 12.14 -3.77 -3.71
N VAL A 193 11.43 -3.22 -4.68
CA VAL A 193 11.11 -1.79 -4.73
C VAL A 193 9.66 -1.64 -4.28
N ARG A 194 9.47 -1.01 -3.12
CA ARG A 194 8.17 -0.88 -2.45
C ARG A 194 7.61 0.52 -2.68
N ARG A 195 6.35 0.56 -3.11
CA ARG A 195 5.57 1.79 -3.25
C ARG A 195 4.23 1.63 -2.57
N SER A 196 3.81 2.63 -1.81
CA SER A 196 2.53 2.61 -1.11
C SER A 196 1.81 3.93 -1.15
N TRP A 197 0.48 3.86 -1.16
CA TRP A 197 -0.43 4.99 -1.05
C TRP A 197 -1.46 4.67 0.02
N GLU A 198 -1.71 5.61 0.92
CA GLU A 198 -2.60 5.40 2.05
C GLU A 198 -3.47 6.61 2.33
N HIS A 199 -4.68 6.35 2.81
CA HIS A 199 -5.52 7.32 3.47
C HIS A 199 -5.74 6.84 4.90
N VAL A 200 -5.54 7.72 5.87
CA VAL A 200 -5.77 7.41 7.29
C VAL A 200 -6.61 8.52 7.89
N SER A 201 -7.72 8.15 8.52
CA SER A 201 -8.56 9.02 9.33
C SER A 201 -8.62 8.49 10.77
N SER A 202 -9.41 9.15 11.62
CA SER A 202 -9.64 8.68 13.00
C SER A 202 -10.37 7.34 13.12
N ASN A 203 -11.04 6.87 12.05
CA ASN A 203 -11.91 5.68 12.10
C ASN A 203 -11.73 4.71 10.93
N GLN A 204 -10.90 5.05 9.93
CA GLN A 204 -10.61 4.16 8.82
C GLN A 204 -9.19 4.34 8.28
N SER A 205 -8.67 3.29 7.66
CA SER A 205 -7.46 3.32 6.86
C SER A 205 -7.70 2.59 5.53
N ILE A 206 -7.29 3.19 4.43
CA ILE A 206 -7.27 2.57 3.11
C ILE A 206 -5.82 2.55 2.65
N GLY A 207 -5.34 1.41 2.16
CA GLY A 207 -3.96 1.28 1.71
C GLY A 207 -3.84 0.48 0.42
N LEU A 208 -2.98 0.97 -0.48
CA LEU A 208 -2.52 0.25 -1.65
C LEU A 208 -1.00 0.13 -1.57
N ASN A 209 -0.49 -1.09 -1.69
CA ASN A 209 0.94 -1.37 -1.72
C ASN A 209 1.26 -2.14 -2.99
N ILE A 210 2.36 -1.80 -3.67
CA ILE A 210 2.95 -2.59 -4.75
C ILE A 210 4.45 -2.77 -4.50
N SER A 211 4.96 -3.98 -4.72
CA SER A 211 6.37 -4.33 -4.54
C SER A 211 6.86 -5.06 -5.76
N THR A 212 7.74 -4.45 -6.56
CA THR A 212 8.41 -5.19 -7.64
C THR A 212 9.50 -6.06 -7.08
N VAL A 213 9.71 -7.22 -7.69
CA VAL A 213 10.54 -8.30 -7.15
C VAL A 213 11.62 -8.67 -8.15
N ARG A 214 12.88 -8.54 -7.74
CA ARG A 214 14.05 -8.90 -8.53
C ARG A 214 14.99 -9.76 -7.71
N LYS A 215 15.92 -10.42 -8.38
CA LYS A 215 17.08 -11.03 -7.70
C LYS A 215 18.03 -9.93 -7.19
N PRO A 216 18.97 -10.25 -6.28
CA PRO A 216 19.93 -9.28 -5.77
C PRO A 216 20.81 -8.63 -6.86
N ASP A 217 20.99 -9.30 -7.99
CA ASP A 217 21.74 -8.82 -9.16
C ASP A 217 20.88 -7.99 -10.15
N ASP A 218 19.70 -7.54 -9.72
CA ASP A 218 18.71 -6.81 -10.52
C ASP A 218 18.09 -7.58 -11.70
N THR A 219 18.46 -8.86 -11.89
CA THR A 219 17.84 -9.69 -12.91
C THR A 219 16.41 -10.11 -12.53
N PRO A 220 15.54 -10.35 -13.52
CA PRO A 220 14.20 -10.84 -13.27
C PRO A 220 14.20 -12.17 -12.50
N VAL A 221 13.23 -12.33 -11.59
CA VAL A 221 13.00 -13.59 -10.87
C VAL A 221 12.59 -14.73 -11.82
N ASN A 222 12.00 -14.39 -12.96
CA ASN A 222 11.60 -15.34 -13.99
C ASN A 222 12.09 -14.86 -15.37
N LYS A 223 12.54 -15.78 -16.22
CA LYS A 223 13.02 -15.47 -17.57
C LYS A 223 11.93 -14.95 -18.53
N ALA A 224 10.65 -15.12 -18.20
CA ALA A 224 9.55 -14.81 -19.09
C ALA A 224 8.80 -13.52 -18.74
N TYR A 225 8.98 -12.99 -17.52
CA TYR A 225 8.23 -11.84 -17.00
C TYR A 225 8.96 -11.16 -15.83
N ASP A 226 8.68 -9.88 -15.64
CA ASP A 226 8.92 -9.19 -14.38
C ASP A 226 7.75 -9.46 -13.42
N LEU A 227 8.04 -9.45 -12.12
CA LEU A 227 7.09 -9.78 -11.06
C LEU A 227 6.87 -8.58 -10.14
N ALA A 228 5.62 -8.32 -9.80
CA ALA A 228 5.24 -7.49 -8.67
C ALA A 228 4.22 -8.20 -7.80
N THR A 229 4.21 -7.89 -6.51
CA THR A 229 3.12 -8.23 -5.60
C THR A 229 2.36 -6.95 -5.23
N PHE A 230 1.06 -7.06 -4.99
CA PHE A 230 0.24 -5.92 -4.56
C PHE A 230 -0.72 -6.32 -3.45
N GLN A 231 -1.05 -5.35 -2.60
CA GLN A 231 -2.02 -5.48 -1.51
C GLN A 231 -2.94 -4.26 -1.53
N TYR A 232 -4.24 -4.51 -1.59
CA TYR A 232 -5.26 -3.51 -1.29
C TYR A 232 -5.88 -3.83 0.06
N GLN A 233 -6.07 -2.83 0.90
CA GLN A 233 -6.66 -3.01 2.22
C GLN A 233 -7.58 -1.87 2.63
N GLU A 234 -8.65 -2.20 3.35
CA GLU A 234 -9.53 -1.25 4.03
C GLU A 234 -9.75 -1.71 5.46
N ARG A 235 -9.36 -0.90 6.45
CA ARG A 235 -9.52 -1.21 7.87
C ARG A 235 -10.40 -0.16 8.53
N LYS A 236 -11.18 -0.59 9.51
CA LYS A 236 -11.93 0.28 10.42
C LYS A 236 -11.39 0.12 11.84
N PHE A 237 -11.39 1.21 12.60
CA PHE A 237 -10.90 1.24 13.99
C PHE A 237 -12.06 1.46 14.96
#